data_AF-A0A1J3HJR0-F1
#
_entry.id   AF-A0A1J3HJR0-F1
#
_cell.length_a   1.000
_cell.length_b   1.000
_cell.length_c   1.000
_cell.angle_alpha   90.00
_cell.angle_beta   90.00
_cell.angle_gamma   90.00
#
_symmetry.space_group_name_H-M   'P 1'
#
loop_
_entity.id
_entity.type
_entity.pdbx_description
1 polymer ?
#
loop_
_entity_poly.entity_id
_entity_poly.type
_entity_poly.pdbx_seq_one_letter_code
_entity_poly.pdbx_strand_id
1 'polypeptide(L)'
;SSGDVVGLSVKATKTKLPIKKPVERQEYAGLWGGTFGWPPGKYIEDKPGKALFLLMLGYEETQKDSDERHLIGTKILEGSHGLMHPNGSNMFVVNIDTPSLEPFPFDADGREFEHSYKGDGIADGYGFRYPGSKPGSLYVISNDLLAFVWRETRDVFTLQRLNLEE
;
A
#
# COMPACT_ATOMS: atom_id res chain seq x y z
N SER A 1 -53.47 -32.89 2.12
CA SER A 1 -52.96 -32.17 0.95
C SER A 1 -51.71 -31.44 1.38
N SER A 2 -50.55 -31.92 0.92
CA SER A 2 -49.22 -31.41 1.27
C SER A 2 -48.97 -30.12 0.49
N GLY A 3 -48.63 -29.03 1.16
CA GLY A 3 -48.23 -27.79 0.53
C GLY A 3 -46.74 -27.82 0.24
N ASP A 4 -46.37 -27.80 -1.03
CA ASP A 4 -44.99 -27.81 -1.49
C ASP A 4 -44.27 -26.52 -1.08
N VAL A 5 -43.23 -26.66 -0.26
CA VAL A 5 -42.27 -25.60 0.03
C VAL A 5 -41.29 -25.55 -1.13
N VAL A 6 -41.43 -24.56 -2.01
CA VAL A 6 -40.50 -24.32 -3.11
C VAL A 6 -39.16 -23.85 -2.51
N GLY A 7 -38.21 -24.76 -2.41
CA GLY A 7 -36.84 -24.46 -2.03
C GLY A 7 -36.16 -23.61 -3.10
N LEU A 8 -35.97 -22.32 -2.81
CA LEU A 8 -35.08 -21.45 -3.57
C LEU A 8 -33.64 -21.92 -3.38
N SER A 9 -33.15 -22.73 -4.31
CA SER A 9 -31.73 -23.06 -4.42
C SER A 9 -30.98 -21.83 -4.94
N VAL A 10 -30.38 -21.07 -4.03
CA VAL A 10 -29.45 -20.00 -4.39
C VAL A 10 -28.14 -20.67 -4.83
N LYS A 11 -27.96 -20.83 -6.14
CA LYS A 11 -26.64 -21.15 -6.70
C LYS A 11 -25.75 -19.93 -6.52
N ALA A 12 -24.82 -20.00 -5.57
CA ALA A 12 -23.72 -19.03 -5.49
C ALA A 12 -22.88 -19.16 -6.77
N THR A 13 -23.01 -18.21 -7.69
CA THR A 13 -22.08 -18.09 -8.81
C THR A 13 -20.75 -17.57 -8.28
N LYS A 14 -19.70 -18.37 -8.38
CA LYS A 14 -18.32 -17.96 -8.11
C LYS A 14 -17.92 -16.89 -9.13
N THR A 15 -18.16 -15.63 -8.80
CA THR A 15 -17.71 -14.50 -9.63
C THR A 15 -16.21 -14.35 -9.44
N LYS A 16 -15.41 -14.70 -10.46
CA LYS A 16 -13.99 -14.34 -10.48
C LYS A 16 -13.89 -12.81 -10.47
N LEU A 17 -12.97 -12.27 -9.68
CA LEU A 17 -12.67 -10.85 -9.75
C LEU A 17 -12.17 -10.52 -11.18
N PRO A 18 -12.65 -9.45 -11.81
CA PRO A 18 -12.20 -9.08 -13.13
C PRO A 18 -10.72 -8.70 -13.09
N ILE A 19 -9.88 -9.50 -13.74
CA ILE A 19 -8.46 -9.21 -13.91
C ILE A 19 -8.34 -8.13 -14.98
N LYS A 20 -7.90 -6.94 -14.60
CA LYS A 20 -7.56 -5.89 -15.55
C LYS A 20 -6.19 -6.19 -16.15
N LYS A 21 -6.05 -6.02 -17.46
CA LYS A 21 -4.73 -6.08 -18.12
C LYS A 21 -3.85 -4.97 -17.54
N PRO A 22 -2.54 -5.21 -17.34
CA PRO A 22 -1.60 -4.16 -16.98
C PRO A 22 -1.73 -2.99 -17.98
N VAL A 23 -1.94 -1.79 -17.45
CA VAL A 23 -1.97 -0.57 -18.24
C VAL A 23 -0.54 -0.07 -18.36
N GLU A 24 -0.14 0.38 -19.55
CA GLU A 24 1.18 0.96 -19.75
C GLU A 24 1.43 2.10 -18.75
N ARG A 25 2.66 2.18 -18.22
CA ARG A 25 3.09 3.18 -17.22
C ARG A 25 2.41 3.06 -15.84
N GLN A 26 1.81 1.91 -15.51
CA GLN A 26 1.24 1.60 -14.19
C GLN A 26 1.93 0.40 -13.50
N GLU A 27 3.25 0.35 -13.55
CA GLU A 27 4.06 -0.79 -13.07
C GLU A 27 3.89 -1.14 -11.58
N TYR A 28 3.55 -0.17 -10.73
CA TYR A 28 3.32 -0.41 -9.30
C TYR A 28 1.84 -0.71 -8.96
N ALA A 29 0.93 -0.63 -9.93
CA ALA A 29 -0.50 -0.84 -9.67
C ALA A 29 -0.80 -2.28 -9.26
N GLY A 30 -1.66 -2.45 -8.26
CA GLY A 30 -2.14 -3.76 -7.85
C GLY A 30 -2.16 -3.96 -6.34
N LEU A 31 -2.19 -5.23 -5.94
CA LEU A 31 -2.30 -5.64 -4.54
C LEU A 31 -0.92 -5.82 -3.91
N TRP A 32 -0.73 -5.27 -2.72
CA TRP A 32 0.53 -5.29 -1.99
C TRP A 32 0.30 -5.68 -0.53
N GLY A 33 1.18 -6.52 0.01
CA GLY A 33 1.25 -6.84 1.43
C GLY A 33 2.27 -5.94 2.11
N GLY A 34 1.89 -5.24 3.18
CA GLY A 34 2.74 -4.26 3.85
C GLY A 34 3.01 -4.58 5.31
N THR A 35 4.19 -4.20 5.79
CA THR A 35 4.58 -4.29 7.22
C THR A 35 5.45 -3.11 7.61
N PHE A 36 5.38 -2.69 8.87
CA PHE A 36 6.35 -1.74 9.41
C PHE A 36 7.64 -2.45 9.82
N GLY A 37 8.78 -1.89 9.43
CA GLY A 37 10.11 -2.39 9.77
C GLY A 37 11.03 -2.51 8.56
N TRP A 38 12.34 -2.51 8.84
CA TRP A 38 13.40 -2.79 7.89
C TRP A 38 14.51 -3.62 8.57
N PRO A 39 15.10 -4.62 7.90
CA PRO A 39 14.73 -5.16 6.58
C PRO A 39 13.36 -5.87 6.61
N PRO A 40 12.74 -6.11 5.45
CA PRO A 40 11.41 -6.72 5.38
C PRO A 40 11.36 -8.04 6.14
N GLY A 41 10.32 -8.24 6.94
CA GLY A 41 10.14 -9.47 7.73
C GLY A 41 11.07 -9.62 8.94
N LYS A 42 12.02 -8.70 9.19
CA LYS A 42 12.70 -8.66 10.49
C LYS A 42 11.79 -8.02 11.53
N TYR A 43 11.40 -8.86 12.47
CA TYR A 43 10.57 -8.52 13.62
C TYR A 43 11.32 -7.57 14.55
N ILE A 44 10.69 -6.46 14.92
CA ILE A 44 11.18 -5.56 15.97
C ILE A 44 10.21 -5.66 17.13
N GLU A 45 10.66 -6.25 18.24
CA GLU A 45 9.85 -6.58 19.43
C GLU A 45 9.16 -5.37 20.07
N ASP A 46 9.73 -4.17 19.93
CA ASP A 46 9.39 -2.97 20.72
C ASP A 46 8.49 -1.94 20.01
N LYS A 47 7.99 -2.22 18.80
CA LYS A 47 7.07 -1.32 18.07
C LYS A 47 5.74 -2.03 17.75
N PRO A 48 4.65 -1.30 17.41
CA PRO A 48 3.36 -1.87 16.98
C PRO A 48 3.41 -2.78 15.72
N GLY A 49 4.59 -3.21 15.29
CA GLY A 49 4.92 -3.95 14.06
C GLY A 49 4.46 -5.42 14.02
N LYS A 50 3.25 -5.70 14.50
CA LYS A 50 2.58 -7.02 14.31
C LYS A 50 1.54 -6.99 13.19
N ALA A 51 1.12 -5.81 12.76
CA ALA A 51 0.04 -5.68 11.80
C ALA A 51 0.53 -5.96 10.38
N LEU A 52 -0.09 -6.95 9.73
CA LEU A 52 -0.03 -7.12 8.29
C LEU A 52 -1.02 -6.15 7.64
N PHE A 53 -0.57 -5.38 6.68
CA PHE A 53 -1.39 -4.47 5.91
C PHE A 53 -1.65 -5.06 4.53
N LEU A 54 -2.87 -4.86 4.02
CA LEU A 54 -3.19 -5.11 2.63
C LEU A 54 -3.46 -3.77 1.97
N LEU A 55 -2.73 -3.46 0.90
CA LEU A 55 -2.86 -2.20 0.17
C LEU A 55 -3.25 -2.44 -1.29
N MET A 56 -4.06 -1.53 -1.83
CA MET A 56 -4.20 -1.31 -3.25
C MET A 56 -3.33 -0.13 -3.65
N LEU A 57 -2.40 -0.34 -4.56
CA LEU A 57 -1.64 0.73 -5.19
C LEU A 57 -2.34 1.12 -6.49
N GLY A 58 -2.64 2.41 -6.64
CA GLY A 58 -3.32 2.97 -7.79
C GLY A 58 -2.73 4.31 -8.21
N TYR A 59 -2.96 4.69 -9.46
CA TYR A 59 -2.50 5.95 -10.01
C TYR A 59 -3.67 6.93 -10.09
N GLU A 60 -3.42 8.19 -9.72
CA GLU A 60 -4.32 9.31 -9.92
C GLU A 60 -3.62 10.37 -10.79
N GLU A 61 -4.33 10.85 -11.80
CA GLU A 61 -3.93 12.01 -12.57
C GLU A 61 -4.55 13.23 -11.90
N THR A 62 -3.73 14.22 -11.56
CA THR A 62 -4.25 15.50 -11.08
C THR A 62 -5.08 16.20 -12.16
N GLN A 63 -5.98 17.09 -11.76
CA GLN A 63 -6.91 17.79 -12.67
C GLN A 63 -6.19 18.39 -13.89
N LYS A 64 -6.97 18.52 -14.99
CA LYS A 64 -6.63 18.86 -16.40
C LYS A 64 -5.45 19.80 -16.73
N ASP A 65 -4.87 20.49 -15.76
CA ASP A 65 -3.78 21.46 -15.95
C ASP A 65 -2.44 21.03 -15.32
N SER A 66 -2.36 19.87 -14.67
CA SER A 66 -1.07 19.26 -14.27
C SER A 66 -0.97 17.81 -14.71
N ASP A 67 0.05 17.53 -15.53
CA ASP A 67 0.41 16.18 -16.00
C ASP A 67 1.06 15.30 -14.90
N GLU A 68 1.00 15.72 -13.64
CA GLU A 68 1.65 15.01 -12.54
C GLU A 68 0.83 13.79 -12.09
N ARG A 69 1.42 12.62 -12.27
CA ARG A 69 0.86 11.34 -11.86
C ARG A 69 1.30 11.03 -10.44
N HIS A 70 0.30 10.73 -9.62
CA HIS A 70 0.49 10.35 -8.24
C HIS A 70 0.24 8.86 -8.06
N LEU A 71 1.15 8.17 -7.39
CA LEU A 71 0.93 6.81 -6.90
C LEU A 71 0.40 6.88 -5.48
N ILE A 72 -0.72 6.21 -5.24
CA ILE A 72 -1.45 6.21 -3.99
C ILE A 72 -1.45 4.79 -3.43
N GLY A 73 -0.97 4.63 -2.20
CA GLY A 73 -1.09 3.38 -1.45
C GLY A 73 -2.30 3.40 -0.53
N THR A 74 -3.43 2.84 -0.94
CA THR A 74 -4.66 2.82 -0.14
C THR A 74 -4.76 1.55 0.68
N LYS A 75 -4.96 1.68 2.00
CA LYS A 75 -5.15 0.55 2.92
C LYS A 75 -6.50 -0.11 2.71
N ILE A 76 -6.52 -1.40 2.35
CA ILE A 76 -7.72 -2.24 2.33
C ILE A 76 -7.98 -2.83 3.72
N LEU A 77 -6.93 -3.34 4.37
CA LEU A 77 -7.03 -4.08 5.63
C LEU A 77 -5.79 -3.85 6.50
N GLU A 78 -6.01 -3.89 7.81
CA GLU A 78 -4.97 -3.94 8.84
C GLU A 78 -5.24 -5.14 9.76
N GLY A 79 -4.30 -6.08 9.83
CA GLY A 79 -4.38 -7.27 10.67
C GLY A 79 -3.95 -7.00 12.11
N SER A 80 -4.66 -6.13 12.82
CA SER A 80 -4.38 -5.77 14.22
C SER A 80 -5.62 -5.93 15.12
N HIS A 81 -5.41 -6.03 16.45
CA HIS A 81 -6.51 -6.16 17.43
C HIS A 81 -7.30 -4.83 17.61
N GLY A 82 -6.79 -3.71 17.07
CA GLY A 82 -7.46 -2.41 17.08
C GLY A 82 -6.99 -1.59 15.89
N LEU A 83 -7.93 -1.06 15.12
CA LEU A 83 -7.63 -0.29 13.91
C LEU A 83 -7.02 1.06 14.28
N MET A 84 -5.78 1.30 13.87
CA MET A 84 -5.13 2.62 14.01
C MET A 84 -5.72 3.64 13.03
N HIS A 85 -6.01 3.22 11.80
CA HIS A 85 -6.63 4.07 10.78
C HIS A 85 -7.79 3.35 10.07
N PRO A 86 -8.83 4.05 9.59
CA PRO A 86 -9.91 3.42 8.82
C PRO A 86 -9.42 2.73 7.55
N ASN A 87 -10.02 1.59 7.20
CA ASN A 87 -9.85 1.01 5.87
C ASN A 87 -10.35 2.00 4.79
N GLY A 88 -9.63 2.08 3.68
CA GLY A 88 -9.80 3.09 2.63
C GLY A 88 -8.93 4.33 2.80
N SER A 89 -8.18 4.46 3.91
CA SER A 89 -7.25 5.59 4.10
C SER A 89 -5.99 5.41 3.23
N ASN A 90 -5.47 6.52 2.71
CA ASN A 90 -4.19 6.53 2.01
C ASN A 90 -3.06 6.42 3.04
N MET A 91 -2.21 5.40 2.91
CA MET A 91 -0.99 5.24 3.71
C MET A 91 0.09 6.20 3.23
N PHE A 92 0.17 6.43 1.92
CA PHE A 92 1.04 7.41 1.30
C PHE A 92 0.51 7.86 -0.06
N VAL A 93 0.99 9.01 -0.51
CA VAL A 93 0.82 9.56 -1.86
C VAL A 93 2.19 10.06 -2.31
N VAL A 94 2.67 9.64 -3.49
CA VAL A 94 3.96 10.09 -4.06
C VAL A 94 3.82 10.55 -5.50
N ASN A 95 4.57 11.59 -5.88
CA ASN A 95 4.67 12.03 -7.27
C ASN A 95 5.68 11.12 -8.00
N ILE A 96 5.22 10.45 -9.05
CA ILE A 96 6.01 9.43 -9.75
C ILE A 96 6.71 9.93 -11.01
N ASP A 97 6.36 11.13 -11.48
CA ASP A 97 7.00 11.74 -12.65
C ASP A 97 8.30 12.46 -12.30
N THR A 98 8.58 12.63 -11.01
CA THR A 98 9.80 13.27 -10.49
C THR A 98 10.64 12.30 -9.66
N PRO A 99 11.29 11.30 -10.29
CA PRO A 99 12.19 10.40 -9.59
C PRO A 99 13.34 11.18 -8.93
N SER A 100 13.72 10.74 -7.74
CA SER A 100 14.80 11.30 -6.94
C SER A 100 15.93 10.28 -6.82
N LEU A 101 17.15 10.81 -6.78
CA LEU A 101 18.38 10.04 -6.53
C LEU A 101 18.76 10.06 -5.03
N GLU A 102 17.81 10.36 -4.14
CA GLU A 102 18.04 10.27 -2.71
C GLU A 102 18.35 8.81 -2.34
N PRO A 103 19.53 8.55 -1.73
CA PRO A 103 19.94 7.19 -1.41
C PRO A 103 19.04 6.62 -0.32
N PHE A 104 18.82 5.30 -0.36
CA PHE A 104 18.10 4.61 0.68
C PHE A 104 18.77 4.83 2.04
N PRO A 105 18.03 5.27 3.08
CA PRO A 105 18.65 5.77 4.32
C PRO A 105 19.17 4.69 5.29
N PHE A 106 19.01 3.41 4.96
CA PHE A 106 19.46 2.28 5.77
C PHE A 106 20.41 1.38 4.98
N ASP A 107 21.08 0.46 5.66
CA ASP A 107 21.78 -0.63 4.99
C ASP A 107 20.79 -1.41 4.12
N ALA A 108 21.13 -1.60 2.84
CA ALA A 108 20.24 -2.17 1.85
C ALA A 108 20.05 -3.69 2.01
N ASP A 109 20.67 -4.32 3.03
CA ASP A 109 20.55 -5.76 3.33
C ASP A 109 20.90 -6.62 2.10
N GLY A 110 21.92 -6.18 1.35
CA GLY A 110 22.36 -6.82 0.09
C GLY A 110 21.44 -6.59 -1.12
N ARG A 111 20.43 -5.72 -1.03
CA ARG A 111 19.49 -5.40 -2.11
C ARG A 111 19.94 -4.18 -2.90
N GLU A 112 19.56 -4.15 -4.18
CA GLU A 112 19.80 -2.99 -5.05
C GLU A 112 18.66 -1.97 -4.92
N PHE A 113 19.03 -0.70 -4.84
CA PHE A 113 18.14 0.46 -4.85
C PHE A 113 18.15 1.10 -6.24
N GLU A 114 16.96 1.31 -6.81
CA GLU A 114 16.82 1.85 -8.16
C GLU A 114 16.66 3.37 -8.12
N HIS A 115 15.56 3.86 -7.54
CA HIS A 115 15.23 5.28 -7.40
C HIS A 115 14.16 5.47 -6.33
N SER A 116 13.92 6.73 -5.95
CA SER A 116 12.88 7.11 -5.00
C SER A 116 11.90 8.13 -5.54
N TYR A 117 10.72 8.22 -4.94
CA TYR A 117 9.68 9.19 -5.25
C TYR A 117 9.31 9.97 -4.00
N LYS A 118 9.21 11.28 -4.12
CA LYS A 118 8.85 12.15 -3.00
C LYS A 118 7.34 12.21 -2.82
N GLY A 119 6.92 12.35 -1.57
CA GLY A 119 5.53 12.59 -1.25
C GLY A 119 5.30 12.59 0.24
N ASP A 120 4.10 12.20 0.63
CA ASP A 120 3.66 12.28 2.02
C ASP A 120 2.99 10.98 2.46
N GLY A 121 3.29 10.58 3.70
CA GLY A 121 2.66 9.46 4.38
C GLY A 121 1.62 9.94 5.38
N ILE A 122 0.67 9.08 5.72
CA ILE A 122 -0.29 9.36 6.80
C ILE A 122 0.45 9.61 8.13
N ALA A 123 -0.08 10.53 8.92
CA ALA A 123 0.42 10.83 10.26
C ALA A 123 -0.71 10.67 11.28
N ASP A 124 -0.37 10.16 12.47
CA ASP A 124 -1.32 9.97 13.54
C ASP A 124 -1.89 11.33 14.02
N GLY A 125 -3.22 11.42 14.09
CA GLY A 125 -3.95 12.56 14.64
C GLY A 125 -4.95 12.11 15.70
N TYR A 126 -5.15 12.92 16.74
CA TYR A 126 -6.05 12.57 17.85
C TYR A 126 -7.48 12.27 17.36
N GLY A 127 -7.95 11.03 17.56
CA GLY A 127 -9.31 10.60 17.22
C GLY A 127 -9.67 10.70 15.73
N PHE A 128 -8.67 10.77 14.85
CA PHE A 128 -8.82 10.80 13.38
C PHE A 128 -9.75 11.89 12.83
N ARG A 129 -10.03 12.96 13.59
CA ARG A 129 -10.82 14.08 13.06
C ARG A 129 -10.06 14.89 12.01
N TYR A 130 -8.72 14.80 12.00
CA TYR A 130 -7.81 15.44 11.05
C TYR A 130 -6.52 14.63 10.91
N PRO A 131 -6.49 13.53 10.13
CA PRO A 131 -5.23 12.87 9.82
C PRO A 131 -4.32 13.86 9.08
N GLY A 132 -3.18 14.17 9.68
CA GLY A 132 -2.15 14.95 9.00
C GLY A 132 -1.44 14.08 7.96
N SER A 133 -0.70 14.71 7.07
CA SER A 133 0.30 14.05 6.25
C SER A 133 1.69 14.52 6.68
N LYS A 134 2.68 13.65 6.55
CA LYS A 134 4.07 13.93 6.89
C LYS A 134 4.99 13.59 5.72
N PRO A 135 5.99 14.42 5.42
CA PRO A 135 6.90 14.17 4.32
C PRO A 135 7.61 12.83 4.44
N GLY A 136 7.72 12.14 3.31
CA GLY A 136 8.45 10.89 3.18
C GLY A 136 8.89 10.65 1.75
N SER A 137 9.37 9.44 1.49
CA SER A 137 9.74 9.02 0.15
C SER A 137 9.50 7.52 -0.02
N LEU A 138 9.01 7.14 -1.19
CA LEU A 138 8.86 5.75 -1.60
C LEU A 138 10.12 5.33 -2.35
N TYR A 139 10.76 4.25 -1.90
CA TYR A 139 11.97 3.70 -2.49
C TYR A 139 11.62 2.43 -3.27
N VAL A 140 12.11 2.34 -4.51
CA VAL A 140 12.02 1.15 -5.35
C VAL A 140 13.27 0.29 -5.14
N ILE A 141 13.05 -0.95 -4.72
CA ILE A 141 14.09 -1.88 -4.32
C ILE A 141 13.90 -3.18 -5.10
N SER A 142 15.01 -3.82 -5.48
CA SER A 142 15.01 -5.10 -6.18
C SER A 142 14.08 -6.16 -5.57
N ASN A 143 13.56 -7.06 -6.42
CA ASN A 143 12.62 -8.15 -6.10
C ASN A 143 11.20 -7.68 -5.72
N ASP A 144 10.63 -6.75 -6.49
CA ASP A 144 9.26 -6.23 -6.29
C ASP A 144 9.00 -5.76 -4.85
N LEU A 145 10.01 -5.11 -4.25
CA LEU A 145 9.94 -4.56 -2.90
C LEU A 145 9.88 -3.03 -2.99
N LEU A 146 8.89 -2.46 -2.33
CA LEU A 146 8.82 -1.02 -2.11
C LEU A 146 9.01 -0.72 -0.62
N ALA A 147 9.57 0.44 -0.30
CA ALA A 147 9.66 0.92 1.08
C ALA A 147 9.30 2.40 1.15
N PHE A 148 8.27 2.76 1.89
CA PHE A 148 7.99 4.15 2.22
C PHE A 148 8.70 4.53 3.52
N VAL A 149 9.49 5.59 3.51
CA VAL A 149 10.21 6.08 4.68
C VAL A 149 9.72 7.47 5.06
N TRP A 150 9.20 7.61 6.28
CA TRP A 150 8.87 8.93 6.83
C TRP A 150 10.15 9.69 7.15
N ARG A 151 10.27 10.92 6.66
CA ARG A 151 11.52 11.70 6.72
C ARG A 151 11.92 12.05 8.14
N GLU A 152 10.96 12.44 8.97
CA GLU A 152 11.19 12.88 10.36
C GLU A 152 11.43 11.68 11.29
N THR A 153 10.53 10.71 11.31
CA THR A 153 10.57 9.59 12.27
C THR A 153 11.50 8.46 11.85
N ARG A 154 11.85 8.40 10.56
CA ARG A 154 12.57 7.28 9.93
C ARG A 154 11.83 5.95 10.04
N ASP A 155 10.52 5.95 10.30
CA ASP A 155 9.74 4.72 10.22
C ASP A 155 9.71 4.23 8.78
N VAL A 156 9.78 2.91 8.62
CA VAL A 156 9.81 2.25 7.31
C VAL A 156 8.58 1.39 7.18
N PHE A 157 7.84 1.59 6.11
CA PHE A 157 6.74 0.73 5.70
C PHE A 157 7.12 -0.02 4.44
N THR A 158 7.42 -1.30 4.59
CA THR A 158 7.81 -2.20 3.50
C THR A 158 6.58 -2.80 2.85
N LEU A 159 6.64 -3.00 1.53
CA LEU A 159 5.56 -3.48 0.69
C LEU A 159 6.09 -4.53 -0.28
N GLN A 160 5.50 -5.71 -0.26
CA GLN A 160 5.78 -6.79 -1.21
C GLN A 160 4.57 -6.97 -2.14
N ARG A 161 4.82 -7.08 -3.44
CA ARG A 161 3.75 -7.34 -4.42
C ARG A 161 3.11 -8.70 -4.16
N LEU A 162 1.77 -8.73 -4.11
CA LEU A 162 1.01 -9.96 -3.99
C LEU A 162 0.46 -10.36 -5.36
N ASN A 163 1.03 -11.43 -5.92
CA ASN A 163 0.51 -12.06 -7.11
C ASN A 163 -0.51 -13.11 -6.69
N LEU A 164 -1.79 -12.80 -6.84
CA LEU A 164 -2.85 -13.79 -6.68
C LEU A 164 -2.81 -14.69 -7.92
N GLU A 165 -2.18 -15.85 -7.80
CA GLU A 165 -2.29 -16.92 -8.80
C GLU A 165 -3.76 -17.35 -8.97
N GLU A 166 -4.12 -17.87 -10.15
CA GLU A 166 -5.47 -18.34 -10.45
C GLU A 166 -5.87 -19.65 -9.78
#